data_AF-A0A1H7PGQ9-F1
#
_entry.id   AF-A0A1H7PGQ9-F1
#
_cell.length_a   1.000
_cell.length_b   1.000
_cell.length_c   1.000
_cell.angle_alpha   90.00
_cell.angle_beta   90.00
_cell.angle_gamma   90.00
#
_symmetry.space_group_name_H-M   'P 1'
#
loop_
_entity.id
_entity.type
_entity.pdbx_description
1 polymer ?
#
loop_
_entity_poly.entity_id
_entity_poly.type
_entity_poly.pdbx_seq_one_letter_code
_entity_poly.pdbx_strand_id
1 'polypeptide(L)'
;MSSRTHAFETSNYLLGHAWQSARARALVEGWEQLEWIDDEALKKARTDHRLSLVNPAQGIYLFFTDADSYEARYGEPRSKGNLILSRVSLLLHFDPQWTPYAGSLPLALRADDMVGDVLRRLGSPVELWRVGLNVSKARWSTPDAEVDVSFERDTGRLKLVTMTPPRVAPVSASAMPTPEQFARQFGRPLAELQDDAQFAPFSLGEKAREIAEYGEADYSREFGIELYFKPGAEMADAVPGAPRTSEPCLSGVRYRTDLDFQSSGYAGPLPWGLQMSDTVDVTMSKAAARPFKEALDRDDGYQLWRTDLCDVHVLYSFLEDRIYRVTLLARGCYD
;
A
#
# COMPACT_ATOMS: atom_id res chain seq x y z
N MET A 1 1.24 -15.91 -35.94
CA MET A 1 2.44 -15.75 -35.08
C MET A 1 2.93 -14.29 -35.09
N SER A 2 2.08 -13.31 -34.76
CA SER A 2 2.49 -11.88 -34.65
C SER A 2 1.91 -11.15 -33.44
N SER A 3 1.33 -11.85 -32.45
CA SER A 3 0.63 -11.21 -31.32
C SER A 3 1.44 -11.10 -30.03
N ARG A 4 2.66 -11.66 -29.95
CA ARG A 4 3.48 -11.62 -28.72
C ARG A 4 4.60 -10.58 -28.74
N THR A 5 5.00 -10.09 -29.91
CA THR A 5 6.10 -9.12 -30.05
C THR A 5 5.68 -7.67 -29.72
N HIS A 6 4.38 -7.39 -29.64
CA HIS A 6 3.85 -6.04 -29.39
C HIS A 6 3.52 -5.73 -27.92
N ALA A 7 3.53 -6.75 -27.04
CA ALA A 7 3.16 -6.58 -25.63
C ALA A 7 4.20 -5.80 -24.81
N PHE A 8 5.39 -5.56 -25.39
CA PHE A 8 6.53 -5.02 -24.65
C PHE A 8 6.86 -3.53 -24.87
N GLU A 9 6.46 -2.93 -25.98
CA GLU A 9 6.62 -1.47 -26.16
C GLU A 9 5.56 -0.66 -25.37
N THR A 10 4.70 -1.32 -24.59
CA THR A 10 3.35 -0.81 -24.32
C THR A 10 2.92 -0.84 -22.85
N SER A 11 3.78 -1.16 -21.87
CA SER A 11 3.41 -1.12 -20.44
C SER A 11 4.06 0.04 -19.67
N ASN A 12 5.37 0.27 -19.86
CA ASN A 12 6.08 1.40 -19.23
C ASN A 12 5.56 2.76 -19.74
N TYR A 13 5.24 2.84 -21.03
CA TYR A 13 4.74 4.06 -21.68
C TYR A 13 3.27 4.37 -21.38
N LEU A 14 2.56 3.51 -20.66
CA LEU A 14 1.16 3.76 -20.30
C LEU A 14 0.99 4.39 -18.92
N LEU A 15 2.05 4.52 -18.14
CA LEU A 15 1.98 5.31 -16.92
C LEU A 15 1.51 6.74 -17.25
N GLY A 16 0.47 7.19 -16.56
CA GLY A 16 -0.18 8.47 -16.82
C GLY A 16 -1.21 8.46 -17.95
N HIS A 17 -1.42 7.33 -18.63
CA HIS A 17 -2.51 7.21 -19.60
C HIS A 17 -3.83 6.84 -18.92
N ALA A 18 -4.90 7.42 -19.42
CA ALA A 18 -6.24 7.19 -18.93
C ALA A 18 -6.80 5.87 -19.46
N TRP A 19 -7.72 5.27 -18.70
CA TRP A 19 -8.51 4.11 -19.10
C TRP A 19 -9.15 4.27 -20.48
N GLN A 20 -9.62 5.48 -20.80
CA GLN A 20 -10.27 5.80 -22.08
C GLN A 20 -9.29 5.88 -23.26
N SER A 21 -7.98 5.86 -23.01
CA SER A 21 -7.02 5.91 -24.10
C SER A 21 -7.02 4.60 -24.90
N ALA A 22 -6.95 4.70 -26.22
CA ALA A 22 -6.92 3.52 -27.10
C ALA A 22 -5.77 2.57 -26.73
N ARG A 23 -4.64 3.12 -26.26
CA ARG A 23 -3.49 2.32 -25.83
C ARG A 23 -3.75 1.55 -24.53
N ALA A 24 -4.37 2.17 -23.53
CA ALA A 24 -4.74 1.47 -22.30
C ALA A 24 -5.79 0.38 -22.58
N ARG A 25 -6.79 0.67 -23.43
CA ARG A 25 -7.80 -0.31 -23.85
C ARG A 25 -7.20 -1.49 -24.60
N ALA A 26 -6.24 -1.24 -25.50
CA ALA A 26 -5.54 -2.30 -26.24
C ALA A 26 -4.71 -3.21 -25.32
N LEU A 27 -4.14 -2.67 -24.22
CA LEU A 27 -3.38 -3.49 -23.25
C LEU A 27 -4.26 -4.53 -22.55
N VAL A 28 -5.48 -4.13 -22.19
CA VAL A 28 -6.41 -4.99 -21.43
C VAL A 28 -7.37 -5.77 -22.33
N GLU A 29 -7.34 -5.55 -23.63
CA GLU A 29 -8.24 -6.20 -24.58
C GLU A 29 -8.16 -7.74 -24.46
N GLY A 30 -9.32 -8.38 -24.35
CA GLY A 30 -9.43 -9.83 -24.19
C GLY A 30 -9.06 -10.38 -22.81
N TRP A 31 -8.82 -9.52 -21.80
CA TRP A 31 -8.68 -9.99 -20.42
C TRP A 31 -10.04 -10.44 -19.89
N GLU A 32 -10.11 -11.62 -19.26
CA GLU A 32 -11.34 -12.18 -18.68
C GLU A 32 -12.02 -11.22 -17.70
N GLN A 33 -11.24 -10.41 -16.98
CA GLN A 33 -11.79 -9.40 -16.06
C GLN A 33 -12.64 -8.34 -16.75
N LEU A 34 -12.40 -8.06 -18.03
CA LEU A 34 -13.23 -7.11 -18.78
C LEU A 34 -14.66 -7.60 -18.98
N GLU A 35 -14.92 -8.91 -18.90
CA GLU A 35 -16.28 -9.45 -18.99
C GLU A 35 -17.17 -8.97 -17.84
N TRP A 36 -16.55 -8.55 -16.73
CA TRP A 36 -17.22 -8.13 -15.50
C TRP A 36 -17.08 -6.62 -15.22
N ILE A 37 -16.31 -5.90 -16.03
CA ILE A 37 -16.12 -4.45 -15.89
C ILE A 37 -17.12 -3.73 -16.80
N ASP A 38 -18.34 -3.61 -16.29
CA ASP A 38 -19.40 -2.82 -16.89
C ASP A 38 -19.32 -1.33 -16.48
N ASP A 39 -20.28 -0.53 -16.95
CA ASP A 39 -20.34 0.90 -16.65
C ASP A 39 -20.56 1.19 -15.16
N GLU A 40 -21.26 0.31 -14.43
CA GLU A 40 -21.48 0.46 -12.98
C GLU A 40 -20.22 0.10 -12.18
N ALA A 41 -19.46 -0.93 -12.60
CA ALA A 41 -18.16 -1.24 -12.04
C ALA A 41 -17.16 -0.08 -12.24
N LEU A 42 -17.15 0.52 -13.44
CA LEU A 42 -16.34 1.71 -13.72
C LEU A 42 -16.81 2.95 -12.93
N LYS A 43 -18.12 3.08 -12.70
CA LYS A 43 -18.67 4.15 -11.85
C LYS A 43 -18.29 3.97 -10.40
N LYS A 44 -18.39 2.74 -9.88
CA LYS A 44 -17.93 2.38 -8.54
C LYS A 44 -16.43 2.64 -8.39
N ALA A 45 -15.61 2.23 -9.36
CA ALA A 45 -14.19 2.50 -9.37
C ALA A 45 -13.86 4.00 -9.30
N ARG A 46 -14.65 4.86 -9.97
CA ARG A 46 -14.52 6.32 -9.85
C ARG A 46 -14.89 6.80 -8.46
N THR A 47 -15.96 6.28 -7.87
CA THR A 47 -16.37 6.60 -6.50
C THR A 47 -15.36 6.12 -5.46
N ASP A 48 -14.72 4.98 -5.69
CA ASP A 48 -13.70 4.40 -4.84
C ASP A 48 -12.30 4.99 -5.12
N HIS A 49 -12.19 5.86 -6.12
CA HIS A 49 -10.95 6.51 -6.56
C HIS A 49 -9.88 5.58 -7.12
N ARG A 50 -10.24 4.32 -7.40
CA ARG A 50 -9.29 3.29 -7.83
C ARG A 50 -9.94 2.23 -8.69
N LEU A 51 -9.15 1.65 -9.58
CA LEU A 51 -9.43 0.42 -10.30
C LEU A 51 -8.14 -0.40 -10.34
N SER A 52 -8.21 -1.67 -10.01
CA SER A 52 -7.08 -2.58 -10.11
C SER A 52 -7.45 -3.75 -11.00
N LEU A 53 -6.58 -4.12 -11.92
CA LEU A 53 -6.78 -5.19 -12.87
C LEU A 53 -5.61 -6.17 -12.78
N VAL A 54 -5.92 -7.45 -12.83
CA VAL A 54 -4.93 -8.52 -12.80
C VAL A 54 -5.21 -9.50 -13.92
N ASN A 55 -4.14 -9.89 -14.61
CA ASN A 55 -4.17 -10.98 -15.59
C ASN A 55 -3.13 -12.03 -15.21
N PRO A 56 -3.51 -13.08 -14.46
CA PRO A 56 -2.59 -14.14 -14.05
C PRO A 56 -1.99 -14.90 -15.22
N ALA A 57 -2.74 -15.02 -16.33
CA ALA A 57 -2.27 -15.69 -17.55
C ALA A 57 -1.23 -14.88 -18.33
N GLN A 58 -1.12 -13.57 -18.07
CA GLN A 58 -0.11 -12.70 -18.67
C GLN A 58 0.95 -12.21 -17.68
N GLY A 59 0.79 -12.44 -16.37
CA GLY A 59 1.72 -11.96 -15.36
C GLY A 59 1.70 -10.43 -15.21
N ILE A 60 0.54 -9.80 -15.32
CA ILE A 60 0.40 -8.33 -15.26
C ILE A 60 -0.62 -7.93 -14.21
N TYR A 61 -0.26 -6.94 -13.40
CA TYR A 61 -1.16 -6.22 -12.51
C TYR A 61 -1.09 -4.72 -12.79
N LEU A 62 -2.25 -4.09 -12.97
CA LEU A 62 -2.40 -2.68 -13.31
C LEU A 62 -3.19 -1.99 -12.22
N PHE A 63 -2.74 -0.82 -11.79
CA PHE A 63 -3.44 0.01 -10.82
C PHE A 63 -3.73 1.39 -11.40
N PHE A 64 -5.01 1.74 -11.44
CA PHE A 64 -5.52 3.03 -11.85
C PHE A 64 -6.02 3.79 -10.63
N THR A 65 -5.81 5.11 -10.63
CA THR A 65 -6.35 6.04 -9.64
C THR A 65 -7.14 7.13 -10.33
N ASP A 66 -8.02 7.84 -9.62
CA ASP A 66 -8.68 9.02 -10.18
C ASP A 66 -7.69 10.12 -10.61
N ALA A 67 -8.12 11.03 -11.48
CA ALA A 67 -7.27 12.06 -12.06
C ALA A 67 -6.72 13.06 -11.02
N ASP A 68 -7.53 13.49 -10.05
CA ASP A 68 -7.11 14.46 -9.03
C ASP A 68 -6.04 13.84 -8.14
N SER A 69 -6.26 12.57 -7.76
CA SER A 69 -5.27 11.76 -7.05
C SER A 69 -3.98 11.60 -7.84
N TYR A 70 -4.07 11.28 -9.14
CA TYR A 70 -2.88 11.14 -9.97
C TYR A 70 -2.09 12.46 -10.00
N GLU A 71 -2.78 13.57 -10.29
CA GLU A 71 -2.16 14.88 -10.50
C GLU A 71 -1.49 15.41 -9.23
N ALA A 72 -2.14 15.25 -8.07
CA ALA A 72 -1.58 15.64 -6.78
C ALA A 72 -0.24 14.95 -6.46
N ARG A 73 0.03 13.77 -7.03
CA ARG A 73 1.23 12.96 -6.74
C ARG A 73 2.28 13.04 -7.85
N TYR A 74 1.83 12.94 -9.10
CA TYR A 74 2.66 12.71 -10.27
C TYR A 74 2.59 13.85 -11.30
N GLY A 75 1.80 14.89 -11.05
CA GLY A 75 1.57 15.99 -11.99
C GLY A 75 0.63 15.61 -13.13
N GLU A 76 0.58 16.44 -14.18
CA GLU A 76 -0.39 16.30 -15.26
C GLU A 76 -0.32 14.91 -15.92
N PRO A 77 -1.45 14.18 -16.05
CA PRO A 77 -1.47 12.89 -16.71
C PRO A 77 -1.18 13.02 -18.22
N ARG A 78 -0.60 11.98 -18.83
CA ARG A 78 -0.26 11.94 -20.26
C ARG A 78 -1.49 11.97 -21.18
N SER A 79 -2.68 11.67 -20.65
CA SER A 79 -3.94 11.79 -21.38
C SER A 79 -5.11 12.04 -20.43
N LYS A 80 -6.16 12.67 -20.93
CA LYS A 80 -7.36 13.00 -20.14
C LYS A 80 -8.26 11.78 -19.93
N GLY A 81 -8.80 11.66 -18.72
CA GLY A 81 -9.84 10.68 -18.37
C GLY A 81 -9.97 10.54 -16.86
N ASN A 82 -10.94 9.73 -16.41
CA ASN A 82 -11.33 9.69 -14.99
C ASN A 82 -10.55 8.68 -14.15
N LEU A 83 -9.83 7.76 -14.80
CA LEU A 83 -9.00 6.74 -14.15
C LEU A 83 -7.68 6.70 -14.92
N ILE A 84 -6.59 6.99 -14.23
CA ILE A 84 -5.25 7.11 -14.79
C ILE A 84 -4.38 5.97 -14.28
N LEU A 85 -3.71 5.26 -15.19
CA LEU A 85 -2.78 4.19 -14.84
C LEU A 85 -1.60 4.79 -14.08
N SER A 86 -1.46 4.40 -12.81
CA SER A 86 -0.46 4.95 -11.89
C SER A 86 0.56 3.92 -11.42
N ARG A 87 0.28 2.62 -11.62
CA ARG A 87 1.25 1.57 -11.34
C ARG A 87 1.07 0.39 -12.26
N VAL A 88 2.18 -0.23 -12.61
CA VAL A 88 2.24 -1.49 -13.36
C VAL A 88 3.17 -2.43 -12.62
N SER A 89 2.69 -3.62 -12.28
CA SER A 89 3.50 -4.72 -11.76
C SER A 89 3.57 -5.84 -12.81
N LEU A 90 4.79 -6.29 -13.09
CA LEU A 90 5.10 -7.39 -13.99
C LEU A 90 5.58 -8.57 -13.14
N LEU A 91 4.75 -9.60 -13.07
CA LEU A 91 4.96 -10.75 -12.21
C LEU A 91 5.75 -11.81 -12.98
N LEU A 92 6.85 -12.26 -12.39
CA LEU A 92 7.78 -13.19 -13.02
C LEU A 92 7.76 -14.49 -12.25
N HIS A 93 8.73 -14.69 -11.35
CA HIS A 93 8.80 -15.85 -10.47
C HIS A 93 8.04 -15.59 -9.15
N PHE A 94 6.83 -15.05 -9.26
CA PHE A 94 6.02 -14.59 -8.13
C PHE A 94 5.27 -15.71 -7.40
N ASP A 95 4.44 -16.45 -8.14
CA ASP A 95 3.64 -17.56 -7.65
C ASP A 95 3.55 -18.65 -8.75
N PRO A 96 3.64 -19.95 -8.42
CA PRO A 96 3.66 -21.03 -9.40
C PRO A 96 2.43 -21.14 -10.32
N GLN A 97 1.30 -20.55 -9.94
CA GLN A 97 0.06 -20.60 -10.73
C GLN A 97 -0.07 -19.44 -11.71
N TRP A 98 0.83 -18.46 -11.62
CA TRP A 98 0.88 -17.34 -12.54
C TRP A 98 1.78 -17.69 -13.71
N THR A 99 1.38 -17.25 -14.90
CA THR A 99 2.27 -17.29 -16.05
C THR A 99 3.24 -16.11 -15.91
N PRO A 100 4.56 -16.34 -15.88
CA PRO A 100 5.53 -15.25 -15.84
C PRO A 100 5.35 -14.30 -17.02
N TYR A 101 5.46 -13.00 -16.77
CA TYR A 101 5.40 -11.99 -17.82
C TYR A 101 6.46 -12.27 -18.89
N ALA A 102 6.01 -12.43 -20.12
CA ALA A 102 6.84 -12.84 -21.25
C ALA A 102 7.24 -11.69 -22.18
N GLY A 103 6.78 -10.46 -21.90
CA GLY A 103 7.37 -9.27 -22.51
C GLY A 103 8.80 -9.08 -21.98
N SER A 104 9.56 -8.19 -22.61
CA SER A 104 10.83 -7.77 -22.00
C SER A 104 10.59 -6.97 -20.71
N LEU A 105 11.60 -6.35 -20.11
CA LEU A 105 11.42 -5.61 -18.85
C LEU A 105 12.07 -4.21 -18.94
N PRO A 106 11.66 -3.25 -18.09
CA PRO A 106 12.35 -1.96 -17.99
C PRO A 106 13.84 -2.15 -17.71
N LEU A 107 14.63 -1.12 -18.00
CA LEU A 107 16.06 -1.09 -17.68
C LEU A 107 16.87 -2.27 -18.27
N ALA A 108 16.37 -2.88 -19.35
CA ALA A 108 16.93 -4.08 -19.95
C ALA A 108 17.09 -5.25 -18.96
N LEU A 109 16.20 -5.34 -17.96
CA LEU A 109 16.07 -6.49 -17.08
C LEU A 109 15.63 -7.74 -17.87
N ARG A 110 15.90 -8.92 -17.31
CA ARG A 110 15.53 -10.22 -17.85
C ARG A 110 14.82 -11.02 -16.77
N ALA A 111 13.82 -11.81 -17.16
CA ALA A 111 12.97 -12.55 -16.23
C ALA A 111 13.76 -13.43 -15.24
N ASP A 112 14.86 -14.03 -15.71
CA ASP A 112 15.70 -14.93 -14.91
C ASP A 112 16.95 -14.25 -14.33
N ASP A 113 17.00 -12.92 -14.30
CA ASP A 113 18.12 -12.22 -13.67
C ASP A 113 18.22 -12.57 -12.18
N MET A 114 19.45 -12.74 -11.72
CA MET A 114 19.76 -12.84 -10.30
C MET A 114 20.08 -11.45 -9.75
N VAL A 115 19.89 -11.25 -8.44
CA VAL A 115 20.15 -9.96 -7.79
C VAL A 115 21.55 -9.41 -8.06
N GLY A 116 22.57 -10.27 -8.08
CA GLY A 116 23.94 -9.86 -8.40
C GLY A 116 24.12 -9.36 -9.84
N ASP A 117 23.35 -9.89 -10.79
CA ASP A 117 23.39 -9.46 -12.20
C ASP A 117 22.62 -8.15 -12.40
N VAL A 118 21.49 -7.98 -11.70
CA VAL A 118 20.74 -6.72 -11.68
C VAL A 118 21.60 -5.59 -11.11
N LEU A 119 22.18 -5.78 -9.91
CA LEU A 119 23.02 -4.78 -9.27
C LEU A 119 24.27 -4.44 -10.11
N ARG A 120 24.87 -5.42 -10.78
CA ARG A 120 26.01 -5.17 -11.68
C ARG A 120 25.61 -4.37 -12.91
N ARG A 121 24.41 -4.63 -13.46
CA ARG A 121 23.91 -3.98 -14.67
C ARG A 121 23.43 -2.55 -14.41
N LEU A 122 22.69 -2.35 -13.32
CA LEU A 122 22.02 -1.09 -13.02
C LEU A 122 22.82 -0.20 -12.05
N GLY A 123 23.88 -0.74 -11.44
CA GLY A 123 24.67 -0.03 -10.44
C GLY A 123 23.92 0.14 -9.12
N SER A 124 24.33 1.15 -8.35
CA SER A 124 23.77 1.41 -7.02
C SER A 124 22.31 1.86 -7.11
N PRO A 125 21.38 1.17 -6.43
CA PRO A 125 19.99 1.62 -6.34
C PRO A 125 19.87 2.85 -5.45
N VAL A 126 18.77 3.58 -5.60
CA VAL A 126 18.38 4.71 -4.73
C VAL A 126 18.00 4.19 -3.35
N GLU A 127 17.35 3.03 -3.29
CA GLU A 127 16.92 2.38 -2.06
C GLU A 127 17.10 0.86 -2.13
N LEU A 128 17.45 0.25 -1.00
CA LEU A 128 17.79 -1.17 -0.93
C LEU A 128 17.26 -1.78 0.36
N TRP A 129 16.35 -2.75 0.24
CA TRP A 129 15.79 -3.48 1.37
C TRP A 129 16.47 -4.84 1.51
N ARG A 130 16.93 -5.14 2.73
CA ARG A 130 17.70 -6.34 3.04
C ARG A 130 17.10 -7.14 4.19
N VAL A 131 17.34 -8.44 4.13
CA VAL A 131 17.12 -9.40 5.22
C VAL A 131 18.43 -10.10 5.47
N GLY A 132 19.12 -9.69 6.54
CA GLY A 132 20.52 -10.07 6.78
C GLY A 132 21.42 -9.62 5.62
N LEU A 133 22.06 -10.58 4.95
CA LEU A 133 22.94 -10.33 3.80
C LEU A 133 22.19 -10.36 2.46
N ASN A 134 20.94 -10.83 2.44
CA ASN A 134 20.17 -10.99 1.21
C ASN A 134 19.43 -9.70 0.88
N VAL A 135 19.41 -9.34 -0.40
CA VAL A 135 18.61 -8.22 -0.93
C VAL A 135 17.24 -8.75 -1.28
N SER A 136 16.21 -8.22 -0.62
CA SER A 136 14.81 -8.60 -0.88
C SER A 136 14.19 -7.73 -1.97
N LYS A 137 14.52 -6.43 -1.98
CA LYS A 137 14.00 -5.46 -2.93
C LYS A 137 15.00 -4.34 -3.16
N ALA A 138 14.95 -3.70 -4.32
CA ALA A 138 15.75 -2.54 -4.65
C ALA A 138 15.00 -1.58 -5.58
N ARG A 139 15.25 -0.27 -5.46
CA ARG A 139 14.61 0.78 -6.26
C ARG A 139 15.62 1.54 -7.11
N TRP A 140 15.29 1.74 -8.38
CA TRP A 140 15.98 2.69 -9.26
C TRP A 140 15.01 3.76 -9.74
N SER A 141 15.53 4.97 -9.93
CA SER A 141 14.76 6.07 -10.50
C SER A 141 15.26 6.39 -11.90
N THR A 142 14.32 6.63 -12.81
CA THR A 142 14.55 7.14 -14.16
C THR A 142 13.77 8.43 -14.34
N PRO A 143 14.01 9.20 -15.43
CA PRO A 143 13.18 10.37 -15.73
C PRO A 143 11.69 10.06 -15.93
N ASP A 144 11.34 8.84 -16.34
CA ASP A 144 9.97 8.46 -16.69
C ASP A 144 9.26 7.63 -15.60
N ALA A 145 10.01 6.97 -14.71
CA ALA A 145 9.46 6.06 -13.70
C ALA A 145 10.43 5.78 -12.53
N GLU A 146 9.86 5.50 -11.36
CA GLU A 146 10.51 4.71 -10.31
C GLU A 146 10.26 3.22 -10.58
N VAL A 147 11.31 2.41 -10.45
CA VAL A 147 11.32 0.98 -10.75
C VAL A 147 11.75 0.21 -9.51
N ASP A 148 10.78 -0.47 -8.91
CA ASP A 148 10.99 -1.42 -7.82
C ASP A 148 11.24 -2.82 -8.40
N VAL A 149 12.28 -3.47 -7.91
CA VAL A 149 12.70 -4.81 -8.31
C VAL A 149 12.77 -5.66 -7.06
N SER A 150 11.93 -6.69 -6.99
CA SER A 150 11.90 -7.63 -5.88
C SER A 150 12.52 -8.96 -6.28
N PHE A 151 13.12 -9.63 -5.30
CA PHE A 151 13.83 -10.89 -5.49
C PHE A 151 13.24 -11.99 -4.59
N GLU A 152 13.26 -13.23 -5.07
CA GLU A 152 12.97 -14.40 -4.27
C GLU A 152 13.99 -14.52 -3.13
N ARG A 153 13.49 -14.83 -1.93
CA ARG A 153 14.33 -14.91 -0.71
C ARG A 153 15.44 -15.95 -0.80
N ASP A 154 15.14 -17.12 -1.36
CA ASP A 154 16.03 -18.29 -1.30
C ASP A 154 17.04 -18.31 -2.43
N THR A 155 16.61 -17.90 -3.63
CA THR A 155 17.43 -17.95 -4.84
C THR A 155 18.09 -16.59 -5.12
N GLY A 156 17.44 -15.48 -4.76
CA GLY A 156 17.81 -14.14 -5.21
C GLY A 156 17.44 -13.86 -6.68
N ARG A 157 16.60 -14.70 -7.28
CA ARG A 157 16.09 -14.52 -8.65
C ARG A 157 15.02 -13.44 -8.69
N LEU A 158 14.92 -12.74 -9.81
CA LEU A 158 13.94 -11.69 -10.02
C LEU A 158 12.49 -12.22 -9.89
N LYS A 159 11.74 -11.68 -8.93
CA LYS A 159 10.37 -12.10 -8.60
C LYS A 159 9.31 -11.21 -9.26
N LEU A 160 9.51 -9.90 -9.15
CA LEU A 160 8.52 -8.88 -9.48
C LEU A 160 9.25 -7.61 -9.93
N VAL A 161 8.69 -6.93 -10.94
CA VAL A 161 9.09 -5.57 -11.31
C VAL A 161 7.88 -4.65 -11.25
N THR A 162 7.92 -3.64 -10.40
CA THR A 162 6.84 -2.65 -10.25
C THR A 162 7.32 -1.28 -10.69
N MET A 163 6.48 -0.58 -11.45
CA MET A 163 6.79 0.74 -11.99
C MET A 163 5.72 1.74 -11.60
N THR A 164 6.14 2.92 -11.16
CA THR A 164 5.30 4.07 -10.83
C THR A 164 5.87 5.34 -11.46
N PRO A 165 5.06 6.35 -11.83
CA PRO A 165 5.60 7.63 -12.25
C PRO A 165 6.46 8.26 -11.14
N PRO A 166 7.46 9.06 -11.49
CA PRO A 166 8.22 9.82 -10.49
C PRO A 166 7.28 10.80 -9.79
N ARG A 167 7.41 10.93 -8.47
CA ARG A 167 6.63 11.91 -7.70
C ARG A 167 7.10 13.33 -7.98
N VAL A 168 6.16 14.26 -8.10
CA VAL A 168 6.46 15.69 -8.31
C VAL A 168 6.86 16.39 -7.01
N ALA A 169 6.37 15.89 -5.87
CA ALA A 169 6.80 16.33 -4.55
C ALA A 169 6.82 15.15 -3.56
N PRO A 170 7.81 15.09 -2.64
CA PRO A 170 7.78 14.16 -1.53
C PRO A 170 6.61 14.50 -0.60
N VAL A 171 5.94 13.47 -0.07
CA VAL A 171 4.95 13.66 0.98
C VAL A 171 5.68 14.24 2.19
N SER A 172 5.37 15.49 2.56
CA SER A 172 5.96 16.10 3.74
C SER A 172 5.59 15.27 4.96
N ALA A 173 6.59 14.78 5.68
CA ALA A 173 6.39 14.18 6.98
C ALA A 173 5.87 15.28 7.93
N SER A 174 4.57 15.29 8.17
CA SER A 174 3.98 16.08 9.25
C SER A 174 4.48 15.52 10.59
N ALA A 175 4.59 16.38 11.60
CA ALA A 175 4.93 15.95 12.96
C ALA A 175 3.76 15.14 13.54
N MET A 176 3.71 13.86 13.17
CA MET A 176 2.71 12.89 13.62
C MET A 176 3.17 12.22 14.91
N PRO A 177 2.25 11.86 15.82
CA PRO A 177 2.60 11.02 16.95
C PRO A 177 3.19 9.69 16.46
N THR A 178 4.22 9.23 17.18
CA THR A 178 4.78 7.89 16.99
C THR A 178 3.74 6.80 17.29
N PRO A 179 3.91 5.60 16.73
CA PRO A 179 3.05 4.45 17.07
C PRO A 179 2.91 4.21 18.57
N GLU A 180 4.00 4.33 19.33
CA GLU A 180 4.01 4.16 20.78
C GLU A 180 3.29 5.30 21.50
N GLN A 181 3.36 6.53 20.98
CA GLN A 181 2.57 7.65 21.50
C GLN A 181 1.09 7.42 21.28
N PHE A 182 0.66 6.98 20.10
CA PHE A 182 -0.74 6.61 19.86
C PHE A 182 -1.20 5.47 20.77
N ALA A 183 -0.42 4.39 20.86
CA ALA A 183 -0.81 3.21 21.63
C ALA A 183 -1.00 3.49 23.12
N ARG A 184 -0.23 4.44 23.69
CA ARG A 184 -0.38 4.88 25.09
C ARG A 184 -1.66 5.66 25.36
N GLN A 185 -2.33 6.14 24.32
CA GLN A 185 -3.57 6.92 24.42
C GLN A 185 -4.82 6.03 24.24
N PHE A 186 -4.64 4.73 23.99
CA PHE A 186 -5.75 3.80 23.88
C PHE A 186 -6.57 3.71 25.16
N GLY A 187 -7.89 3.71 25.00
CA GLY A 187 -8.86 3.76 26.10
C GLY A 187 -9.15 5.17 26.61
N ARG A 188 -8.44 6.21 26.15
CA ARG A 188 -8.68 7.59 26.58
C ARG A 188 -9.92 8.18 25.87
N PRO A 189 -10.82 8.89 26.60
CA PRO A 189 -12.03 9.49 26.03
C PRO A 189 -11.74 10.56 24.97
N LEU A 190 -12.61 10.65 23.96
CA LEU A 190 -12.54 11.67 22.90
C LEU A 190 -12.42 13.10 23.46
N ALA A 191 -13.19 13.44 24.50
CA ALA A 191 -13.15 14.77 25.11
C ALA A 191 -11.77 15.13 25.65
N GLU A 192 -11.07 14.17 26.27
CA GLU A 192 -9.71 14.41 26.76
C GLU A 192 -8.67 14.50 25.65
N LEU A 193 -8.89 13.79 24.54
CA LEU A 193 -8.01 13.82 23.37
C LEU A 193 -8.16 15.13 22.58
N GLN A 194 -9.35 15.75 22.59
CA GLN A 194 -9.60 17.04 21.96
C GLN A 194 -8.76 18.17 22.57
N ASP A 195 -8.46 18.07 23.88
CA ASP A 195 -7.64 19.04 24.60
C ASP A 195 -6.13 18.70 24.57
N ASP A 196 -5.75 17.57 23.99
CA ASP A 196 -4.35 17.12 23.93
C ASP A 196 -3.62 17.70 22.72
N ALA A 197 -2.51 18.40 22.98
CA ALA A 197 -1.68 19.00 21.94
C ALA A 197 -1.12 17.97 20.91
N GLN A 198 -0.97 16.70 21.29
CA GLN A 198 -0.55 15.63 20.37
C GLN A 198 -1.59 15.37 19.27
N PHE A 199 -2.87 15.65 19.55
CA PHE A 199 -3.98 15.42 18.63
C PHE A 199 -4.47 16.69 17.93
N ALA A 200 -3.83 17.84 18.20
CA ALA A 200 -4.14 19.10 17.54
C ALA A 200 -4.18 19.02 15.99
N PRO A 201 -3.29 18.27 15.29
CA PRO A 201 -3.37 18.13 13.83
C PRO A 201 -4.65 17.48 13.31
N PHE A 202 -5.36 16.71 14.14
CA PHE A 202 -6.57 15.99 13.75
C PHE A 202 -7.83 16.84 13.94
N SER A 203 -7.80 17.94 14.70
CA SER A 203 -8.99 18.75 14.96
C SER A 203 -10.20 17.88 15.36
N LEU A 204 -10.03 16.96 16.32
CA LEU A 204 -11.02 15.92 16.67
C LEU A 204 -12.43 16.45 16.99
N GLY A 205 -12.54 17.73 17.40
CA GLY A 205 -13.82 18.41 17.56
C GLY A 205 -14.65 18.50 16.27
N GLU A 206 -14.00 18.73 15.14
CA GLU A 206 -14.64 18.83 13.82
C GLU A 206 -15.14 17.46 13.32
N LYS A 207 -14.53 16.38 13.79
CA LYS A 207 -14.89 14.98 13.47
C LYS A 207 -15.81 14.32 14.49
N ALA A 208 -16.21 15.01 15.56
CA ALA A 208 -16.97 14.41 16.66
C ALA A 208 -18.27 13.72 16.21
N ARG A 209 -18.96 14.27 15.20
CA ARG A 209 -20.16 13.66 14.62
C ARG A 209 -19.85 12.36 13.87
N GLU A 210 -18.80 12.36 13.05
CA GLU A 210 -18.34 11.17 12.30
C GLU A 210 -17.96 10.05 13.27
N ILE A 211 -17.22 10.39 14.33
CA ILE A 211 -16.83 9.47 15.39
C ILE A 211 -18.06 8.88 16.09
N ALA A 212 -19.08 9.69 16.38
CA ALA A 212 -20.30 9.22 17.04
C ALA A 212 -21.16 8.31 16.13
N GLU A 213 -21.18 8.56 14.82
CA GLU A 213 -21.99 7.81 13.84
C GLU A 213 -21.30 6.51 13.38
N TYR A 214 -19.98 6.54 13.16
CA TYR A 214 -19.22 5.47 12.49
C TYR A 214 -18.14 4.84 13.38
N GLY A 215 -17.81 5.44 14.53
CA GLY A 215 -16.70 4.97 15.37
C GLY A 215 -15.33 5.24 14.76
N GLU A 216 -15.22 6.14 13.78
CA GLU A 216 -13.96 6.45 13.12
C GLU A 216 -13.85 7.94 12.79
N ALA A 217 -12.60 8.39 12.61
CA ALA A 217 -12.27 9.68 12.04
C ALA A 217 -11.25 9.48 10.92
N ASP A 218 -11.69 9.68 9.68
CA ASP A 218 -10.88 9.48 8.48
C ASP A 218 -10.09 10.74 8.12
N TYR A 219 -8.76 10.61 8.08
CA TYR A 219 -7.78 11.60 7.62
C TYR A 219 -6.88 11.00 6.52
N SER A 220 -7.40 10.02 5.77
CA SER A 220 -6.63 9.31 4.75
C SER A 220 -6.09 10.25 3.68
N ARG A 221 -6.85 11.29 3.30
CA ARG A 221 -6.45 12.26 2.28
C ARG A 221 -5.35 13.20 2.77
N GLU A 222 -5.48 13.69 3.99
CA GLU A 222 -4.59 14.70 4.58
C GLU A 222 -3.28 14.07 5.06
N PHE A 223 -3.38 12.92 5.71
CA PHE A 223 -2.26 12.34 6.47
C PHE A 223 -2.06 10.84 6.20
N GLY A 224 -2.95 10.17 5.48
CA GLY A 224 -2.88 8.73 5.27
C GLY A 224 -3.18 7.91 6.53
N ILE A 225 -3.97 8.47 7.44
CA ILE A 225 -4.28 7.86 8.75
C ILE A 225 -5.78 7.88 9.03
N GLU A 226 -6.25 6.91 9.79
CA GLU A 226 -7.62 6.80 10.29
C GLU A 226 -7.58 6.42 11.76
N LEU A 227 -8.39 7.09 12.58
CA LEU A 227 -8.47 6.85 14.03
C LEU A 227 -9.78 6.12 14.35
N TYR A 228 -9.71 5.07 15.16
CA TYR A 228 -10.90 4.31 15.59
C TYR A 228 -11.27 4.63 17.01
N PHE A 229 -12.56 4.62 17.27
CA PHE A 229 -13.16 4.85 18.57
C PHE A 229 -14.18 3.75 18.88
N LYS A 230 -14.17 3.28 20.13
CA LYS A 230 -15.17 2.36 20.67
C LYS A 230 -15.71 2.91 21.99
N PRO A 231 -16.94 2.54 22.40
CA PRO A 231 -17.41 2.85 23.75
C PRO A 231 -16.42 2.35 24.80
N GLY A 232 -16.06 3.19 25.78
CA GLY A 232 -15.11 2.81 26.83
C GLY A 232 -15.49 1.52 27.57
N ALA A 233 -16.79 1.30 27.78
CA ALA A 233 -17.33 0.10 28.41
C ALA A 233 -16.95 -1.20 27.67
N GLU A 234 -16.77 -1.16 26.35
CA GLU A 234 -16.31 -2.32 25.56
C GLU A 234 -14.81 -2.57 25.72
N MET A 235 -14.04 -1.56 26.15
CA MET A 235 -12.58 -1.62 26.29
C MET A 235 -12.13 -1.85 27.75
N ALA A 236 -12.97 -1.53 28.73
CA ALA A 236 -12.61 -1.43 30.15
C ALA A 236 -12.01 -2.69 30.77
N ASP A 237 -12.33 -3.87 30.24
CA ASP A 237 -11.78 -5.14 30.75
C ASP A 237 -10.41 -5.49 30.14
N ALA A 238 -10.07 -4.95 28.97
CA ALA A 238 -8.85 -5.29 28.23
C ALA A 238 -7.82 -4.15 28.18
N VAL A 239 -8.25 -2.90 28.37
CA VAL A 239 -7.44 -1.69 28.22
C VAL A 239 -7.38 -0.95 29.55
N PRO A 240 -6.21 -0.94 30.23
CA PRO A 240 -6.04 -0.23 31.49
C PRO A 240 -6.38 1.26 31.36
N GLY A 241 -7.23 1.76 32.26
CA GLY A 241 -7.63 3.17 32.29
C GLY A 241 -8.83 3.54 31.42
N ALA A 242 -9.34 2.62 30.59
CA ALA A 242 -10.57 2.86 29.84
C ALA A 242 -11.78 2.95 30.79
N PRO A 243 -12.64 3.98 30.65
CA PRO A 243 -13.79 4.17 31.54
C PRO A 243 -14.91 3.16 31.22
N ARG A 244 -15.67 2.73 32.22
CA ARG A 244 -16.89 1.91 32.01
C ARG A 244 -18.09 2.78 31.60
N THR A 245 -17.93 3.56 30.54
CA THR A 245 -18.96 4.48 30.01
C THR A 245 -19.22 4.22 28.53
N SER A 246 -20.32 4.77 28.00
CA SER A 246 -20.60 4.72 26.56
C SER A 246 -19.82 5.76 25.74
N GLU A 247 -18.92 6.52 26.39
CA GLU A 247 -18.17 7.59 25.73
C GLU A 247 -17.17 6.99 24.72
N PRO A 248 -17.06 7.56 23.50
CA PRO A 248 -16.08 7.12 22.53
C PRO A 248 -14.66 7.29 23.07
N CYS A 249 -13.90 6.21 23.09
CA CYS A 249 -12.51 6.15 23.52
C CYS A 249 -11.63 5.68 22.36
N LEU A 250 -10.42 6.24 22.22
CA LEU A 250 -9.51 5.84 21.14
C LEU A 250 -9.17 4.34 21.27
N SER A 251 -9.44 3.58 20.22
CA SER A 251 -9.33 2.11 20.19
C SER A 251 -8.35 1.60 19.14
N GLY A 252 -7.94 2.44 18.19
CA GLY A 252 -6.99 2.04 17.18
C GLY A 252 -6.58 3.16 16.24
N VAL A 253 -5.57 2.87 15.43
CA VAL A 253 -5.03 3.76 14.41
C VAL A 253 -4.65 2.93 13.20
N ARG A 254 -5.10 3.31 12.01
CA ARG A 254 -4.69 2.69 10.74
C ARG A 254 -3.87 3.67 9.92
N TYR A 255 -2.70 3.22 9.48
CA TYR A 255 -1.83 3.88 8.52
C TYR A 255 -2.01 3.21 7.16
N ARG A 256 -2.17 4.01 6.12
CA ARG A 256 -2.45 3.54 4.75
C ARG A 256 -1.31 3.87 3.81
N THR A 257 -0.97 2.93 2.93
CA THR A 257 -0.10 3.26 1.80
C THR A 257 -0.80 4.22 0.86
N ASP A 258 -0.01 4.86 -0.01
CA ASP A 258 -0.54 5.66 -1.09
C ASP A 258 -1.50 4.86 -1.99
N LEU A 259 -2.58 5.53 -2.42
CA LEU A 259 -3.60 4.98 -3.32
C LEU A 259 -4.39 3.80 -2.73
N ASP A 260 -4.29 3.54 -1.42
CA ASP A 260 -5.30 2.76 -0.73
C ASP A 260 -6.54 3.65 -0.49
N PHE A 261 -7.59 3.40 -1.27
CA PHE A 261 -8.74 4.29 -1.40
C PHE A 261 -8.30 5.72 -1.78
N GLN A 262 -8.72 6.73 -1.03
CA GLN A 262 -8.39 8.14 -1.24
C GLN A 262 -7.08 8.53 -0.56
N SER A 263 -6.30 7.59 -0.02
CA SER A 263 -5.16 7.92 0.81
C SER A 263 -4.00 8.54 0.05
N SER A 264 -3.50 9.69 0.52
CA SER A 264 -2.26 10.31 0.02
C SER A 264 -1.00 9.50 0.34
N GLY A 265 -1.11 8.58 1.29
CA GLY A 265 -0.03 7.73 1.79
C GLY A 265 0.58 8.29 3.07
N TYR A 266 0.66 7.45 4.10
CA TYR A 266 1.27 7.82 5.36
C TYR A 266 2.80 7.90 5.23
N ALA A 267 3.36 9.04 5.61
CA ALA A 267 4.81 9.30 5.56
C ALA A 267 5.45 9.41 6.96
N GLY A 268 4.68 9.18 8.03
CA GLY A 268 5.18 9.21 9.39
C GLY A 268 5.84 7.90 9.85
N PRO A 269 6.27 7.83 11.12
CA PRO A 269 6.87 6.63 11.69
C PRO A 269 5.87 5.47 11.81
N LEU A 270 6.30 4.27 11.44
CA LEU A 270 5.57 3.02 11.66
C LEU A 270 6.26 2.16 12.73
N PRO A 271 5.56 1.20 13.36
CA PRO A 271 6.14 0.31 14.37
C PRO A 271 7.46 -0.31 13.89
N TRP A 272 8.44 -0.44 14.79
CA TRP A 272 9.73 -1.08 14.51
C TRP A 272 10.54 -0.45 13.36
N GLY A 273 10.23 0.79 12.96
CA GLY A 273 10.87 1.43 11.81
C GLY A 273 10.46 0.80 10.48
N LEU A 274 9.25 0.23 10.41
CA LEU A 274 8.66 -0.23 9.16
C LEU A 274 8.52 0.92 8.17
N GLN A 275 8.50 0.56 6.90
CA GLN A 275 8.20 1.44 5.77
C GLN A 275 7.11 0.79 4.93
N MET A 276 6.23 1.58 4.31
CA MET A 276 5.18 1.01 3.44
C MET A 276 5.75 0.19 2.27
N SER A 277 6.97 0.47 1.85
CA SER A 277 7.70 -0.27 0.81
C SER A 277 8.32 -1.59 1.27
N ASP A 278 8.35 -1.90 2.58
CA ASP A 278 8.92 -3.13 3.11
C ASP A 278 8.17 -4.36 2.57
N THR A 279 8.91 -5.41 2.24
CA THR A 279 8.36 -6.73 1.91
C THR A 279 8.00 -7.49 3.19
N VAL A 280 7.24 -8.57 3.07
CA VAL A 280 6.91 -9.44 4.22
C VAL A 280 8.16 -9.94 4.96
N ASP A 281 9.22 -10.31 4.22
CA ASP A 281 10.46 -10.79 4.83
C ASP A 281 11.20 -9.68 5.58
N VAL A 282 11.18 -8.45 5.06
CA VAL A 282 11.78 -7.28 5.72
C VAL A 282 10.98 -6.94 6.98
N THR A 283 9.65 -6.98 6.93
CA THR A 283 8.79 -6.76 8.09
C THR A 283 9.06 -7.79 9.18
N MET A 284 9.12 -9.07 8.83
CA MET A 284 9.45 -10.15 9.76
C MET A 284 10.84 -9.96 10.38
N SER A 285 11.82 -9.48 9.61
CA SER A 285 13.16 -9.17 10.13
C SER A 285 13.15 -7.98 11.09
N LYS A 286 12.35 -6.94 10.84
CA LYS A 286 12.28 -5.72 11.67
C LYS A 286 11.49 -5.94 12.96
N ALA A 287 10.38 -6.67 12.91
CA ALA A 287 9.54 -6.94 14.09
C ALA A 287 10.28 -7.75 15.17
N ALA A 288 11.30 -8.53 14.80
CA ALA A 288 12.15 -9.34 15.68
C ALA A 288 11.39 -10.34 16.58
N ALA A 289 10.09 -10.55 16.32
CA ALA A 289 9.21 -11.49 16.99
C ALA A 289 8.31 -12.17 15.95
N ARG A 290 7.86 -13.40 16.25
CA ARG A 290 6.90 -14.10 15.39
C ARG A 290 5.49 -13.51 15.59
N PRO A 291 4.69 -13.37 14.51
CA PRO A 291 3.30 -13.04 14.66
C PRO A 291 2.57 -14.16 15.40
N PHE A 292 1.58 -13.82 16.21
CA PHE A 292 0.74 -14.82 16.91
C PHE A 292 -0.43 -15.29 16.03
N LYS A 293 -0.77 -14.52 14.99
CA LYS A 293 -1.79 -14.85 13.99
C LYS A 293 -1.33 -14.35 12.62
N GLU A 294 -1.58 -15.15 11.60
CA GLU A 294 -1.38 -14.76 10.21
C GLU A 294 -2.40 -15.45 9.31
N ALA A 295 -2.75 -14.80 8.22
CA ALA A 295 -3.48 -15.40 7.12
C ALA A 295 -2.90 -14.82 5.84
N LEU A 296 -2.09 -15.63 5.16
CA LEU A 296 -1.44 -15.27 3.91
C LEU A 296 -2.13 -16.05 2.79
N ASP A 297 -2.61 -15.34 1.78
CA ASP A 297 -3.05 -15.92 0.52
C ASP A 297 -2.00 -15.61 -0.57
N ARG A 298 -2.35 -15.79 -1.84
CA ARG A 298 -1.44 -15.61 -2.97
C ARG A 298 -1.18 -14.16 -3.30
N ASP A 299 -2.23 -13.34 -3.23
CA ASP A 299 -2.20 -11.98 -3.76
C ASP A 299 -2.05 -10.93 -2.65
N ASP A 300 -2.50 -11.28 -1.44
CA ASP A 300 -2.41 -10.48 -0.24
C ASP A 300 -2.36 -11.37 1.01
N GLY A 301 -2.24 -10.73 2.16
CA GLY A 301 -2.26 -11.42 3.43
C GLY A 301 -1.95 -10.50 4.58
N TYR A 302 -2.12 -10.98 5.80
CA TYR A 302 -1.80 -10.21 6.98
C TYR A 302 -1.05 -11.03 8.03
N GLN A 303 -0.37 -10.28 8.91
CA GLN A 303 0.26 -10.80 10.13
C GLN A 303 -0.07 -9.91 11.32
N LEU A 304 -0.20 -10.52 12.50
CA LEU A 304 -0.47 -9.84 13.76
C LEU A 304 0.57 -10.16 14.81
N TRP A 305 1.04 -9.10 15.46
CA TRP A 305 1.89 -9.18 16.64
C TRP A 305 1.19 -8.60 17.84
N ARG A 306 1.47 -9.18 18.99
CA ARG A 306 1.08 -8.64 20.28
C ARG A 306 2.30 -7.98 20.91
N THR A 307 2.18 -6.71 21.23
CA THR A 307 3.20 -5.95 21.96
C THR A 307 2.73 -5.69 23.39
N ASP A 308 3.58 -5.08 24.19
CA ASP A 308 3.22 -4.64 25.54
C ASP A 308 2.16 -3.54 25.54
N LEU A 309 2.08 -2.73 24.47
CA LEU A 309 1.16 -1.59 24.39
C LEU A 309 -0.13 -1.92 23.62
N CYS A 310 -0.04 -2.68 22.54
CA CYS A 310 -1.13 -2.90 21.60
C CYS A 310 -0.92 -4.14 20.73
N ASP A 311 -1.95 -4.51 19.97
CA ASP A 311 -1.82 -5.45 18.86
C ASP A 311 -1.49 -4.66 17.57
N VAL A 312 -0.54 -5.17 16.78
CA VAL A 312 -0.09 -4.57 15.51
C VAL A 312 -0.48 -5.50 14.37
N HIS A 313 -1.32 -5.03 13.47
CA HIS A 313 -1.78 -5.74 12.28
C HIS A 313 -1.12 -5.15 11.03
N VAL A 314 -0.36 -5.95 10.29
CA VAL A 314 0.23 -5.54 9.01
C VAL A 314 -0.45 -6.30 7.89
N LEU A 315 -1.08 -5.57 6.96
CA LEU A 315 -1.67 -6.09 5.73
C LEU A 315 -0.69 -5.84 4.58
N TYR A 316 -0.44 -6.86 3.77
CA TYR A 316 0.48 -6.81 2.64
C TYR A 316 -0.26 -6.87 1.32
N SER A 317 0.34 -6.29 0.28
CA SER A 317 0.02 -6.63 -1.11
C SER A 317 1.21 -7.40 -1.68
N PHE A 318 0.99 -8.64 -2.06
CA PHE A 318 2.04 -9.46 -2.69
C PHE A 318 2.22 -9.11 -4.17
N LEU A 319 1.15 -8.66 -4.84
CA LEU A 319 1.18 -8.16 -6.22
C LEU A 319 2.04 -6.89 -6.42
N GLU A 320 2.34 -6.19 -5.32
CA GLU A 320 3.18 -5.00 -5.28
C GLU A 320 4.42 -5.18 -4.38
N ASP A 321 4.54 -6.37 -3.77
CA ASP A 321 5.55 -6.77 -2.79
C ASP A 321 5.86 -5.68 -1.77
N ARG A 322 4.82 -5.25 -1.04
CA ARG A 322 4.89 -4.14 -0.09
C ARG A 322 3.85 -4.24 1.02
N ILE A 323 4.00 -3.45 2.08
CA ILE A 323 2.95 -3.23 3.08
C ILE A 323 1.84 -2.36 2.46
N TYR A 324 0.60 -2.82 2.61
CA TYR A 324 -0.59 -2.09 2.18
C TYR A 324 -1.19 -1.25 3.31
N ARG A 325 -1.26 -1.80 4.52
CA ARG A 325 -1.74 -1.10 5.73
C ARG A 325 -1.02 -1.58 6.97
N VAL A 326 -0.87 -0.68 7.93
CA VAL A 326 -0.49 -1.03 9.30
C VAL A 326 -1.60 -0.52 10.22
N THR A 327 -2.12 -1.35 11.11
CA THR A 327 -3.16 -0.96 12.08
C THR A 327 -2.69 -1.30 13.48
N LEU A 328 -2.71 -0.31 14.38
CA LEU A 328 -2.56 -0.48 15.81
C LEU A 328 -3.94 -0.63 16.42
N LEU A 329 -4.12 -1.63 17.27
CA LEU A 329 -5.39 -1.89 17.94
C LEU A 329 -5.14 -2.01 19.44
N ALA A 330 -5.97 -1.34 20.22
CA ALA A 330 -6.00 -1.56 21.66
C ALA A 330 -6.27 -3.05 21.94
N ARG A 331 -5.74 -3.56 23.06
CA ARG A 331 -5.90 -4.98 23.41
C ARG A 331 -7.38 -5.35 23.49
N GLY A 332 -7.73 -6.52 22.96
CA GLY A 332 -9.12 -7.00 22.93
C GLY A 332 -10.01 -6.26 21.94
N CYS A 333 -9.50 -5.33 21.14
CA CYS A 333 -10.26 -4.67 20.08
C CYS A 333 -10.09 -5.34 18.71
N TYR A 334 -9.33 -6.45 18.65
CA TYR A 334 -9.22 -7.31 17.48
C TYR A 334 -10.19 -8.49 17.65
N ASP A 335 -11.44 -8.28 17.24
CA ASP A 335 -12.46 -9.32 17.09
C ASP A 335 -12.79 -9.51 15.60
#